data_AF-A0A964QRN6-F1
#
_entry.id   AF-A0A964QRN6-F1
#
_cell.length_a   1.000
_cell.length_b   1.000
_cell.length_c   1.000
_cell.angle_alpha   90.00
_cell.angle_beta   90.00
_cell.angle_gamma   90.00
#
_symmetry.space_group_name_H-M   'P 1'
#
loop_
_entity.id
_entity.type
_entity.pdbx_description
1 polymer ?
#
loop_
_entity_poly.entity_id
_entity_poly.type
_entity_poly.pdbx_seq_one_letter_code
_entity_poly.pdbx_strand_id
1 'polypeptide(L)'
;MKKSVCIKLAFVICSTLICLFMLEITLRILGRHDEDGNRWFRWTRLKPYHLPVKRVTRMVGEYEAAHSRAAIIYDAELGWSPQPRHDGNNTPSFMLVSINVDRGQPKDRLRIALVGGSYTADSFESGWWRALENTLNAAGVKAEVLNFGVGGYSMDQSFLRWRKDVAAYHPHIVIFGFCRVYCDLNLNLLRMLKEPETGIPFMKPRFFVEGD
;
A
#
# COMPACT_ATOMS: atom_id res chain seq x y z
N MET A 1 36.27 39.80 -27.52
CA MET A 1 35.99 38.88 -26.38
C MET A 1 34.59 38.26 -26.38
N LYS A 2 33.49 39.03 -26.43
CA LYS A 2 32.12 38.50 -26.30
C LYS A 2 31.75 37.36 -27.29
N LYS A 3 32.10 37.48 -28.58
CA LYS A 3 31.79 36.46 -29.60
C LYS A 3 32.43 35.09 -29.34
N SER A 4 33.67 35.05 -28.85
CA SER A 4 34.38 33.79 -28.55
C SER A 4 33.77 33.06 -27.35
N VAL A 5 33.33 33.81 -26.35
CA VAL A 5 32.62 33.25 -25.19
C VAL A 5 31.27 32.65 -25.61
N CYS A 6 30.51 33.34 -26.47
CA CYS A 6 29.24 32.82 -26.99
C CYS A 6 29.40 31.50 -27.76
N ILE A 7 30.42 31.37 -28.60
CA ILE A 7 30.67 30.14 -29.37
C ILE A 7 31.03 28.97 -28.45
N LYS A 8 31.90 29.19 -27.45
CA LYS A 8 32.26 28.17 -26.46
C LYS A 8 31.05 27.72 -25.66
N LEU A 9 30.20 28.66 -25.24
CA LEU A 9 28.98 28.37 -24.50
C LEU A 9 28.00 27.56 -25.37
N ALA A 10 27.80 27.95 -26.62
CA ALA A 10 26.96 27.21 -27.57
C ALA A 10 27.47 25.78 -27.76
N PHE A 11 28.78 25.58 -27.88
CA PHE A 11 29.36 24.24 -28.01
C PHE A 11 29.12 23.37 -26.78
N VAL A 12 29.28 23.91 -25.57
CA VAL A 12 29.00 23.19 -24.32
C VAL A 12 27.52 22.83 -24.21
N ILE A 13 26.62 23.75 -24.56
CA ILE A 13 25.18 23.51 -24.55
C ILE A 13 24.83 22.42 -25.57
N CYS A 14 25.29 22.52 -26.82
CA CYS A 14 25.02 21.53 -27.85
C CYS A 14 25.56 20.14 -27.47
N SER A 15 26.80 20.06 -26.97
CA SER A 15 27.39 18.81 -26.51
C SER A 15 26.58 18.18 -25.37
N THR A 16 26.16 19.00 -24.40
CA THR A 16 25.33 18.55 -23.28
C THR A 16 23.97 18.03 -23.77
N LEU A 17 23.31 18.74 -24.69
CA LEU A 17 22.04 18.30 -25.27
C LEU A 17 22.17 16.98 -26.04
N ILE A 18 23.26 16.79 -26.79
CA ILE A 18 23.54 15.54 -27.49
C ILE A 18 23.75 14.40 -26.48
N CYS A 19 24.54 14.62 -25.43
CA CYS A 19 24.74 13.62 -24.39
C CYS A 19 23.43 13.22 -23.70
N LEU A 20 22.58 14.19 -23.35
CA LEU A 20 21.28 13.93 -22.75
C LEU A 20 20.35 13.18 -23.71
N PHE A 21 20.35 13.52 -24.99
CA PHE A 21 19.57 12.84 -26.02
C PHE A 21 20.01 11.38 -26.22
N MET A 22 21.32 11.15 -26.32
CA MET A 22 21.88 9.80 -26.43
C MET A 22 21.61 8.96 -25.19
N LEU A 23 21.69 9.57 -23.99
CA LEU A 23 21.33 8.91 -22.74
C LEU A 23 19.84 8.52 -22.73
N GLU A 24 18.95 9.42 -23.10
CA GLU A 24 17.51 9.16 -23.18
C GLU A 24 17.18 8.01 -24.15
N ILE A 25 17.79 7.99 -25.34
CA ILE A 25 17.64 6.88 -26.30
C ILE A 25 18.13 5.57 -25.68
N THR A 26 19.32 5.58 -25.06
CA THR A 26 19.90 4.40 -24.44
C THR A 26 19.02 3.85 -23.34
N LEU A 27 18.49 4.71 -22.46
CA LEU A 27 17.57 4.33 -21.39
C LEU A 27 16.26 3.75 -21.95
N ARG A 28 15.76 4.26 -23.08
CA ARG A 28 14.55 3.74 -23.73
C ARG A 28 14.77 2.40 -24.43
N ILE A 29 15.95 2.16 -24.98
CA ILE A 29 16.30 0.88 -25.64
C ILE A 29 16.57 -0.21 -24.59
N LEU A 30 17.32 0.11 -23.53
CA LEU A 30 17.63 -0.84 -22.46
C LEU A 30 16.47 -1.05 -21.47
N GLY A 31 15.48 -0.16 -21.50
CA GLY A 31 14.30 -0.25 -20.65
C GLY A 31 13.33 -1.36 -21.07
N ARG A 32 12.61 -1.91 -20.09
CA ARG A 32 11.48 -2.82 -20.34
C ARG A 32 10.22 -2.03 -20.67
N HIS A 33 9.27 -2.66 -21.35
CA HIS A 33 7.94 -2.10 -21.59
C HIS A 33 6.88 -3.01 -20.96
N ASP A 34 5.78 -2.42 -20.51
CA ASP A 34 4.59 -3.19 -20.11
C ASP A 34 3.55 -3.25 -21.25
N GLU A 35 2.49 -4.01 -21.02
CA GLU A 35 1.40 -4.25 -21.99
C GLU A 35 0.63 -2.98 -22.40
N ASP A 36 0.66 -1.96 -21.56
CA ASP A 36 0.08 -0.64 -21.78
C ASP A 36 1.06 0.33 -22.47
N GLY A 37 2.28 -0.15 -22.79
CA GLY A 37 3.29 0.63 -23.48
C GLY A 37 4.02 1.64 -22.60
N ASN A 38 3.91 1.54 -21.26
CA ASN A 38 4.80 2.30 -20.39
C ASN A 38 6.21 1.72 -20.45
N ARG A 39 7.21 2.60 -20.44
CA ARG A 39 8.62 2.21 -20.38
C ARG A 39 9.14 2.31 -18.95
N TRP A 40 10.01 1.39 -18.61
CA TRP A 40 10.63 1.28 -17.30
C TRP A 40 12.13 1.12 -17.46
N PHE A 41 12.89 1.89 -16.70
CA PHE A 41 14.31 1.65 -16.51
C PHE A 41 14.54 1.30 -15.03
N ARG A 42 15.03 0.08 -14.77
CA ARG A 42 15.08 -0.50 -13.42
C ARG A 42 13.69 -0.44 -12.75
N TRP A 43 13.56 0.27 -11.64
CA TRP A 43 12.31 0.41 -10.86
C TRP A 43 11.58 1.72 -11.14
N THR A 44 12.03 2.51 -12.13
CA THR A 44 11.47 3.83 -12.43
C THR A 44 10.71 3.80 -13.75
N ARG A 45 9.44 4.21 -13.71
CA ARG A 45 8.63 4.42 -14.90
C ARG A 45 9.08 5.71 -15.60
N LEU A 46 9.41 5.62 -16.88
CA LEU A 46 9.81 6.73 -17.72
C LEU A 46 8.58 7.44 -18.31
N LYS A 47 8.67 8.75 -18.51
CA LYS A 47 7.64 9.54 -19.19
C LYS A 47 7.69 9.31 -20.72
N PRO A 48 6.61 9.58 -21.48
CA PRO A 48 5.26 9.85 -21.00
C PRO A 48 4.60 8.59 -20.40
N TYR A 49 3.69 8.80 -19.46
CA TYR A 49 2.94 7.71 -18.82
C TYR A 49 1.68 7.39 -19.61
N HIS A 50 1.43 6.11 -19.83
CA HIS A 50 0.19 5.56 -20.36
C HIS A 50 -0.64 5.01 -19.20
N LEU A 51 -1.96 5.23 -19.27
CA LEU A 51 -2.89 4.65 -18.29
C LEU A 51 -2.84 3.12 -18.39
N PRO A 52 -2.75 2.39 -17.26
CA PRO A 52 -2.57 0.94 -17.26
C PRO A 52 -3.88 0.18 -17.51
N VAL A 53 -4.58 0.49 -18.60
CA VAL A 53 -5.95 -0.01 -18.85
C VAL A 53 -5.94 -1.52 -19.06
N LYS A 54 -5.07 -2.05 -19.93
CA LYS A 54 -5.00 -3.49 -20.22
C LYS A 54 -4.59 -4.27 -18.98
N ARG A 55 -3.60 -3.76 -18.22
CA ARG A 55 -3.18 -4.39 -16.97
C ARG A 55 -4.33 -4.46 -15.96
N VAL A 56 -5.06 -3.36 -15.78
CA VAL A 56 -6.23 -3.32 -14.88
C VAL A 56 -7.30 -4.29 -15.34
N THR A 57 -7.66 -4.29 -16.63
CA THR A 57 -8.66 -5.23 -17.17
C THR A 57 -8.25 -6.68 -16.95
N ARG A 58 -6.98 -7.03 -17.20
CA ARG A 58 -6.49 -8.38 -16.92
C ARG A 58 -6.61 -8.73 -15.43
N MET A 59 -6.16 -7.84 -14.55
CA MET A 59 -6.19 -8.08 -13.10
C MET A 59 -7.61 -8.22 -12.56
N VAL A 60 -8.57 -7.43 -13.07
CA VAL A 60 -9.99 -7.57 -12.71
C VAL A 60 -10.52 -8.92 -13.22
N GLY A 61 -10.22 -9.29 -14.46
CA GLY A 61 -10.63 -10.60 -15.00
C GLY A 61 -10.02 -11.79 -14.25
N GLU A 62 -8.76 -11.71 -13.86
CA GLU A 62 -8.09 -12.70 -13.00
C GLU A 62 -8.76 -12.80 -11.62
N TYR A 63 -9.11 -11.66 -11.01
CA TYR A 63 -9.85 -11.61 -9.75
C TYR A 63 -11.24 -12.24 -9.88
N GLU A 64 -12.01 -11.88 -10.91
CA GLU A 64 -13.36 -12.42 -11.14
C GLU A 64 -13.33 -13.93 -11.38
N ALA A 65 -12.36 -14.42 -12.17
CA ALA A 65 -12.19 -15.85 -12.43
C ALA A 65 -11.74 -16.65 -11.19
N ALA A 66 -10.94 -16.03 -10.32
CA ALA A 66 -10.37 -16.67 -9.13
C ALA A 66 -11.05 -16.21 -7.82
N HIS A 67 -12.24 -15.61 -7.88
CA HIS A 67 -12.86 -14.89 -6.76
C HIS A 67 -12.88 -15.67 -5.43
N SER A 68 -13.15 -16.98 -5.47
CA SER A 68 -13.19 -17.84 -4.28
C SER A 68 -11.82 -18.09 -3.63
N ARG A 69 -10.72 -17.86 -4.37
CA ARG A 69 -9.32 -18.08 -3.94
C ARG A 69 -8.52 -16.78 -3.82
N ALA A 70 -9.13 -15.62 -4.01
CA ALA A 70 -8.43 -14.35 -3.98
C ALA A 70 -7.90 -14.02 -2.57
N ALA A 71 -6.72 -13.42 -2.46
CA ALA A 71 -6.18 -12.99 -1.16
C ALA A 71 -6.95 -11.78 -0.58
N ILE A 72 -7.59 -11.01 -1.46
CA ILE A 72 -8.38 -9.82 -1.14
C ILE A 72 -9.74 -9.93 -1.82
N ILE A 73 -10.78 -9.44 -1.15
CA ILE A 73 -12.15 -9.37 -1.64
C ILE A 73 -12.58 -7.92 -1.75
N TYR A 74 -13.51 -7.63 -2.66
CA TYR A 74 -14.17 -6.34 -2.71
C TYR A 74 -14.94 -6.07 -1.41
N ASP A 75 -14.86 -4.83 -0.93
CA ASP A 75 -15.60 -4.34 0.23
C ASP A 75 -16.16 -2.96 -0.11
N ALA A 76 -17.48 -2.78 -0.02
CA ALA A 76 -18.11 -1.52 -0.43
C ALA A 76 -17.71 -0.32 0.44
N GLU A 77 -17.33 -0.54 1.70
CA GLU A 77 -16.89 0.54 2.61
C GLU A 77 -15.38 0.73 2.54
N LEU A 78 -14.62 -0.36 2.50
CA LEU A 78 -13.15 -0.32 2.57
C LEU A 78 -12.48 -0.26 1.19
N GLY A 79 -13.23 -0.48 0.11
CA GLY A 79 -12.72 -0.69 -1.26
C GLY A 79 -12.30 -2.14 -1.49
N TRP A 80 -11.49 -2.67 -0.58
CA TRP A 80 -11.12 -4.09 -0.52
C TRP A 80 -10.85 -4.49 0.92
N SER A 81 -10.89 -5.78 1.23
CA SER A 81 -10.52 -6.36 2.52
C SER A 81 -9.75 -7.66 2.30
N PRO A 82 -8.83 -8.06 3.21
CA PRO A 82 -8.29 -9.42 3.24
C PRO A 82 -9.40 -10.49 3.25
N GLN A 83 -9.20 -11.59 2.52
CA GLN A 83 -10.14 -12.72 2.53
C GLN A 83 -10.02 -13.53 3.84
N PRO A 84 -11.10 -13.73 4.63
CA PRO A 84 -11.07 -14.43 5.92
C PRO A 84 -10.59 -15.88 5.93
N ARG A 85 -10.59 -16.57 4.78
CA ARG A 85 -10.50 -18.05 4.69
C ARG A 85 -9.29 -18.58 3.90
N HIS A 86 -8.22 -17.81 3.73
CA HIS A 86 -7.03 -18.36 3.08
C HIS A 86 -6.26 -19.27 4.07
N ASP A 87 -6.43 -20.58 3.90
CA ASP A 87 -5.84 -21.68 4.65
C ASP A 87 -4.41 -22.05 4.19
N GLY A 88 -3.88 -21.38 3.17
CA GLY A 88 -2.50 -21.51 2.71
C GLY A 88 -1.61 -20.38 3.19
N ASN A 89 -0.35 -20.70 3.49
CA ASN A 89 0.77 -19.80 3.81
C ASN A 89 0.54 -18.31 3.55
N ASN A 90 0.62 -17.53 4.64
CA ASN A 90 0.81 -16.09 4.68
C ASN A 90 1.22 -15.49 3.33
N THR A 91 0.33 -14.74 2.68
CA THR A 91 0.84 -13.50 2.10
C THR A 91 1.05 -12.56 3.28
N PRO A 92 2.31 -12.17 3.55
CA PRO A 92 2.72 -11.39 4.71
C PRO A 92 2.14 -9.95 4.79
N SER A 93 0.93 -9.69 4.30
CA SER A 93 0.46 -8.32 4.08
C SER A 93 -0.97 -8.07 4.51
N PHE A 94 -1.72 -9.09 4.95
CA PHE A 94 -3.17 -9.00 5.05
C PHE A 94 -3.72 -9.77 6.26
N MET A 95 -3.04 -9.70 7.41
CA MET A 95 -3.41 -10.52 8.56
C MET A 95 -4.81 -10.18 9.08
N LEU A 96 -5.62 -11.24 9.23
CA LEU A 96 -6.82 -11.23 10.04
C LEU A 96 -6.43 -11.52 11.49
N VAL A 97 -7.04 -10.81 12.43
CA VAL A 97 -7.10 -11.27 13.81
C VAL A 97 -7.57 -12.72 13.80
N SER A 98 -6.85 -13.58 14.53
CA SER A 98 -7.22 -14.98 14.69
C SER A 98 -8.73 -15.04 14.96
N ILE A 99 -9.46 -15.74 14.10
CA ILE A 99 -10.94 -15.79 14.07
C ILE A 99 -11.54 -16.21 15.43
N ASN A 100 -10.71 -16.75 16.32
CA ASN A 100 -11.06 -17.25 17.64
C ASN A 100 -10.91 -16.24 18.79
N VAL A 101 -10.59 -14.97 18.55
CA VAL A 101 -10.54 -13.96 19.62
C VAL A 101 -11.95 -13.52 20.01
N ASP A 102 -12.27 -13.59 21.30
CA ASP A 102 -13.54 -13.10 21.85
C ASP A 102 -13.69 -11.59 21.62
N ARG A 103 -14.83 -11.21 21.04
CA ARG A 103 -15.20 -9.82 20.78
C ARG A 103 -15.69 -9.11 22.05
N GLY A 104 -16.11 -9.84 23.08
CA GLY A 104 -16.53 -9.27 24.36
C GLY A 104 -15.47 -8.40 25.02
N GLN A 105 -15.92 -7.51 25.91
CA GLN A 105 -15.03 -6.63 26.67
C GLN A 105 -14.06 -7.48 27.53
N PRO A 106 -12.74 -7.32 27.36
CA PRO A 106 -11.76 -8.09 28.11
C PRO A 106 -11.73 -7.65 29.58
N LYS A 107 -11.99 -8.58 30.50
CA LYS A 107 -12.08 -8.30 31.95
C LYS A 107 -10.76 -8.49 32.71
N ASP A 108 -9.86 -9.31 32.17
CA ASP A 108 -8.69 -9.81 32.89
C ASP A 108 -7.36 -9.48 32.18
N ARG A 109 -7.37 -8.61 31.18
CA ARG A 109 -6.20 -8.28 30.36
C ARG A 109 -6.34 -6.93 29.66
N LEU A 110 -5.20 -6.30 29.40
CA LEU A 110 -5.11 -5.12 28.55
C LEU A 110 -5.16 -5.52 27.07
N ARG A 111 -6.33 -5.37 26.44
CA ARG A 111 -6.46 -5.45 24.97
C ARG A 111 -6.00 -4.18 24.26
N ILE A 112 -5.05 -4.35 23.35
CA ILE A 112 -4.54 -3.30 22.47
C ILE A 112 -4.89 -3.70 21.04
N ALA A 113 -5.50 -2.81 20.27
CA ALA A 113 -5.73 -3.02 18.84
C ALA A 113 -4.79 -2.15 18.01
N LEU A 114 -4.18 -2.73 16.98
CA LEU A 114 -3.33 -2.02 16.02
C LEU A 114 -4.06 -1.84 14.71
N VAL A 115 -4.11 -0.62 14.20
CA VAL A 115 -4.72 -0.29 12.90
C VAL A 115 -3.74 0.50 12.05
N GLY A 116 -3.68 0.22 10.76
CA GLY A 116 -2.76 0.91 9.85
C GLY A 116 -2.55 0.18 8.53
N GLY A 117 -1.52 0.60 7.80
CA GLY A 117 -1.12 0.00 6.53
C GLY A 117 -0.13 -1.16 6.68
N SER A 118 0.70 -1.38 5.65
CA SER A 118 1.77 -2.39 5.61
C SER A 118 2.76 -2.35 6.79
N TYR A 119 3.13 -1.17 7.32
CA TYR A 119 4.04 -1.05 8.47
C TYR A 119 3.42 -1.57 9.79
N THR A 120 2.09 -1.57 9.87
CA THR A 120 1.34 -2.15 10.99
C THR A 120 1.06 -3.63 10.75
N ALA A 121 0.69 -3.97 9.51
CA ALA A 121 0.38 -5.33 9.09
C ALA A 121 1.57 -6.30 9.22
N ASP A 122 2.78 -5.76 9.40
CA ASP A 122 4.05 -6.44 9.37
C ASP A 122 3.97 -7.88 9.91
N SER A 123 4.20 -8.79 8.96
CA SER A 123 3.86 -10.21 8.99
C SER A 123 4.87 -11.14 9.61
N PHE A 124 6.01 -10.60 10.02
CA PHE A 124 7.02 -11.47 10.55
C PHE A 124 6.46 -12.14 11.80
N GLU A 125 6.80 -13.41 12.01
CA GLU A 125 6.57 -14.08 13.30
C GLU A 125 7.27 -13.34 14.46
N SER A 126 8.12 -12.36 14.14
CA SER A 126 8.79 -11.38 14.99
C SER A 126 8.28 -9.94 14.85
N GLY A 127 7.11 -9.71 14.24
CA GLY A 127 6.55 -8.36 14.04
C GLY A 127 6.48 -7.57 15.34
N TRP A 128 6.66 -6.25 15.27
CA TRP A 128 6.79 -5.40 16.46
C TRP A 128 5.58 -5.47 17.41
N TRP A 129 4.42 -5.86 16.89
CA TRP A 129 3.20 -6.08 17.67
C TRP A 129 3.32 -7.26 18.64
N ARG A 130 3.99 -8.35 18.24
CA ARG A 130 4.34 -9.47 19.14
C ARG A 130 5.39 -9.06 20.15
N ALA A 131 6.38 -8.27 19.72
CA ALA A 131 7.37 -7.72 20.63
C ALA A 131 6.70 -6.85 21.70
N LEU A 132 5.75 -5.98 21.32
CA LEU A 132 4.95 -5.18 22.25
C LEU A 132 4.20 -6.06 23.25
N GLU A 133 3.46 -7.07 22.77
CA GLU A 133 2.73 -8.00 23.64
C GLU A 133 3.68 -8.71 24.63
N ASN A 134 4.77 -9.28 24.12
CA ASN A 134 5.75 -10.02 24.91
C ASN A 134 6.44 -9.11 25.95
N THR A 135 6.80 -7.88 25.58
CA THR A 135 7.43 -6.91 26.49
C THR A 135 6.46 -6.50 27.60
N LEU A 136 5.19 -6.25 27.29
CA LEU A 136 4.17 -5.93 28.30
C LEU A 136 3.95 -7.10 29.26
N ASN A 137 3.79 -8.31 28.73
CA ASN A 137 3.62 -9.52 29.54
C ASN A 137 4.84 -9.80 30.42
N ALA A 138 6.07 -9.64 29.90
CA ALA A 138 7.30 -9.78 30.67
C ALA A 138 7.43 -8.73 31.78
N ALA A 139 6.83 -7.55 31.62
CA ALA A 139 6.74 -6.51 32.64
C ALA A 139 5.60 -6.72 33.66
N GLY A 140 4.88 -7.85 33.60
CA GLY A 140 3.77 -8.18 34.51
C GLY A 140 2.42 -7.58 34.10
N VAL A 141 2.33 -6.94 32.93
CA VAL A 141 1.06 -6.45 32.38
C VAL A 141 0.46 -7.54 31.51
N LYS A 142 -0.60 -8.21 31.98
CA LYS A 142 -1.33 -9.19 31.19
C LYS A 142 -1.98 -8.49 30.00
N ALA A 143 -1.36 -8.56 28.83
CA ALA A 143 -1.75 -7.85 27.62
C ALA A 143 -2.04 -8.82 26.47
N GLU A 144 -2.97 -8.41 25.59
CA GLU A 144 -3.21 -9.04 24.30
C GLU A 144 -3.20 -7.96 23.21
N VAL A 145 -2.45 -8.19 22.13
CA VAL A 145 -2.25 -7.24 21.03
C VAL A 145 -2.86 -7.82 19.76
N LEU A 146 -3.94 -7.20 19.30
CA LEU A 146 -4.67 -7.59 18.10
C LEU A 146 -4.21 -6.74 16.91
N ASN A 147 -3.62 -7.37 15.89
CA ASN A 147 -3.15 -6.67 14.70
C ASN A 147 -4.21 -6.67 13.59
N PHE A 148 -4.71 -5.49 13.24
CA PHE A 148 -5.65 -5.25 12.13
C PHE A 148 -5.01 -4.40 11.01
N GLY A 149 -3.68 -4.36 10.93
CA GLY A 149 -2.98 -3.70 9.83
C GLY A 149 -3.24 -4.40 8.50
N VAL A 150 -3.43 -3.60 7.44
CA VAL A 150 -3.72 -4.12 6.09
C VAL A 150 -2.79 -3.46 5.07
N GLY A 151 -2.06 -4.28 4.33
CA GLY A 151 -1.17 -3.84 3.26
C GLY A 151 -1.89 -2.96 2.25
N GLY A 152 -1.28 -1.82 1.93
CA GLY A 152 -1.84 -0.87 0.97
C GLY A 152 -2.98 0.00 1.48
N TYR A 153 -3.47 -0.18 2.72
CA TYR A 153 -4.38 0.79 3.32
C TYR A 153 -3.68 2.12 3.59
N SER A 154 -4.40 3.18 3.31
CA SER A 154 -4.10 4.52 3.81
C SER A 154 -4.92 4.85 5.06
N MET A 155 -4.74 6.07 5.59
CA MET A 155 -5.27 6.43 6.91
C MET A 155 -6.80 6.37 6.96
N ASP A 156 -7.42 6.74 5.86
CA ASP A 156 -8.86 6.73 5.65
C ASP A 156 -9.46 5.31 5.66
N GLN A 157 -8.85 4.36 4.96
CA GLN A 157 -9.25 2.96 5.01
C GLN A 157 -8.97 2.33 6.38
N SER A 158 -7.84 2.65 7.02
CA SER A 158 -7.56 2.18 8.38
C SER A 158 -8.58 2.70 9.39
N PHE A 159 -9.04 3.94 9.25
CA PHE A 159 -10.12 4.50 10.07
C PHE A 159 -11.46 3.79 9.82
N LEU A 160 -11.83 3.55 8.57
CA LEU A 160 -13.05 2.81 8.24
C LEU A 160 -12.99 1.37 8.77
N ARG A 161 -11.84 0.71 8.65
CA ARG A 161 -11.61 -0.62 9.23
C ARG A 161 -11.75 -0.61 10.74
N TRP A 162 -11.24 0.43 11.41
CA TRP A 162 -11.41 0.59 12.85
C TRP A 162 -12.89 0.63 13.22
N ARG A 163 -13.68 1.47 12.54
CA ARG A 163 -15.13 1.62 12.78
C ARG A 163 -15.89 0.31 12.52
N LYS A 164 -15.59 -0.33 11.39
CA LYS A 164 -16.33 -1.50 10.90
C LYS A 164 -16.00 -2.77 11.67
N ASP A 165 -14.71 -3.04 11.89
CA ASP A 165 -14.25 -4.37 12.32
C ASP A 165 -13.54 -4.37 13.67
N VAL A 166 -12.88 -3.28 14.07
CA VAL A 166 -12.02 -3.25 15.27
C VAL A 166 -12.77 -2.82 16.52
N ALA A 167 -13.67 -1.84 16.39
CA ALA A 167 -14.41 -1.29 17.53
C ALA A 167 -15.20 -2.37 18.29
N ALA A 168 -15.70 -3.39 17.57
CA ALA A 168 -16.42 -4.53 18.14
C ALA A 168 -15.57 -5.43 19.05
N TYR A 169 -14.24 -5.29 19.04
CA TYR A 169 -13.34 -6.03 19.96
C TYR A 169 -13.11 -5.29 21.27
N HIS A 170 -13.75 -4.13 21.50
CA HIS A 170 -13.62 -3.36 22.74
C HIS A 170 -12.16 -3.20 23.24
N PRO A 171 -11.21 -2.76 22.39
CA PRO A 171 -9.84 -2.53 22.84
C PRO A 171 -9.80 -1.41 23.88
N HIS A 172 -8.94 -1.55 24.88
CA HIS A 172 -8.65 -0.47 25.82
C HIS A 172 -7.78 0.62 25.19
N ILE A 173 -6.87 0.20 24.30
CA ILE A 173 -5.94 1.08 23.59
C ILE A 173 -6.02 0.75 22.12
N VAL A 174 -6.13 1.78 21.28
CA VAL A 174 -5.98 1.68 19.83
C VAL A 174 -4.70 2.39 19.44
N ILE A 175 -3.77 1.69 18.79
CA ILE A 175 -2.55 2.27 18.25
C ILE A 175 -2.70 2.36 16.74
N PHE A 176 -2.65 3.59 16.22
CA PHE A 176 -2.67 3.86 14.79
C PHE A 176 -1.24 3.93 14.24
N GLY A 177 -0.88 2.98 13.39
CA GLY A 177 0.41 2.96 12.71
C GLY A 177 0.44 3.93 11.55
N PHE A 178 1.10 5.07 11.77
CA PHE A 178 1.22 6.14 10.81
C PHE A 178 2.56 6.09 10.07
N CYS A 179 2.51 6.30 8.75
CA CYS A 179 3.69 6.55 7.92
C CYS A 179 3.36 7.66 6.93
N ARG A 180 4.32 8.55 6.67
CA ARG A 180 4.14 9.71 5.78
C ARG A 180 3.58 9.33 4.40
N VAL A 181 4.00 8.19 3.85
CA VAL A 181 3.53 7.71 2.54
C VAL A 181 2.01 7.51 2.48
N TYR A 182 1.36 7.29 3.62
CA TYR A 182 -0.08 7.11 3.73
C TYR A 182 -0.86 8.42 3.50
N CYS A 183 -0.27 9.58 3.79
CA CYS A 183 -0.85 10.87 3.42
C CYS A 183 -1.03 11.00 1.91
N ASP A 184 -0.01 10.61 1.15
CA ASP A 184 -0.07 10.69 -0.31
C ASP A 184 -1.00 9.61 -0.90
N LEU A 185 -1.25 8.51 -0.18
CA LEU A 185 -2.22 7.50 -0.59
C LEU A 185 -3.66 7.93 -0.27
N ASN A 186 -3.89 8.77 0.74
CA ASN A 186 -5.20 9.37 1.00
C ASN A 186 -5.74 10.13 -0.23
N LEU A 187 -4.84 10.74 -1.01
CA LEU A 187 -5.18 11.53 -2.20
C LEU A 187 -5.35 10.67 -3.47
N ASN A 188 -5.05 9.38 -3.42
CA ASN A 188 -5.15 8.50 -4.59
C ASN A 188 -6.37 7.57 -4.52
N LEU A 189 -7.26 7.67 -5.50
CA LEU A 189 -8.40 6.76 -5.69
C LEU A 189 -8.02 5.52 -6.51
N LEU A 190 -7.17 5.70 -7.52
CA LEU A 190 -6.76 4.68 -8.47
C LEU A 190 -5.34 4.24 -8.14
N ARG A 191 -5.25 3.22 -7.29
CA ARG A 191 -3.97 2.69 -6.80
C ARG A 191 -2.99 2.38 -7.94
N MET A 192 -3.50 1.84 -9.05
CA MET A 192 -2.74 1.48 -10.25
C MET A 192 -2.03 2.66 -10.94
N LEU A 193 -2.45 3.90 -10.71
CA LEU A 193 -1.75 5.07 -11.26
C LEU A 193 -0.45 5.40 -10.52
N LYS A 194 -0.42 5.11 -9.22
CA LYS A 194 0.69 5.44 -8.31
C LYS A 194 1.55 4.23 -7.98
N GLU A 195 0.92 3.10 -7.71
CA GLU A 195 1.57 1.85 -7.28
C GLU A 195 1.06 0.66 -8.12
N PRO A 196 1.32 0.65 -9.45
CA PRO A 196 0.84 -0.39 -10.36
C PRO A 196 1.33 -1.80 -10.00
N GLU A 197 2.44 -1.91 -9.26
CA GLU A 197 3.04 -3.19 -8.88
C GLU A 197 2.36 -3.88 -7.70
N THR A 198 1.36 -3.25 -7.07
CA THR A 198 0.75 -3.80 -5.84
C THR A 198 -0.24 -4.94 -6.07
N GLY A 199 -0.69 -5.15 -7.31
CA GLY A 199 -1.61 -6.24 -7.63
C GLY A 199 -3.03 -6.05 -7.08
N ILE A 200 -3.38 -4.85 -6.60
CA ILE A 200 -4.71 -4.55 -6.06
C ILE A 200 -5.54 -3.90 -7.18
N PRO A 201 -6.58 -4.57 -7.72
CA PRO A 201 -7.39 -4.06 -8.83
C PRO A 201 -8.50 -3.10 -8.38
N PHE A 202 -8.70 -2.91 -7.06
CA PHE A 202 -9.81 -2.14 -6.52
C PHE A 202 -9.50 -0.66 -6.37
N MET A 203 -10.59 0.11 -6.40
CA MET A 203 -10.57 1.52 -6.01
C MET A 203 -10.71 1.65 -4.50
N LYS A 204 -10.19 2.76 -3.99
CA LYS A 204 -10.34 3.14 -2.59
C LYS A 204 -11.64 3.94 -2.37
N PRO A 205 -12.29 3.85 -1.19
CA PRO A 205 -13.33 4.79 -0.80
C PRO A 205 -12.86 6.25 -0.87
N ARG A 206 -13.82 7.16 -1.09
CA ARG A 206 -13.60 8.61 -1.08
C ARG A 206 -14.47 9.25 -0.02
N PHE A 207 -13.84 10.06 0.83
CA PHE A 207 -14.55 10.96 1.73
C PHE A 207 -14.97 12.21 0.96
N PHE A 208 -16.21 12.64 1.18
CA PHE A 208 -16.74 13.91 0.70
C PHE A 208 -17.00 14.80 1.91
N VAL A 209 -16.71 16.09 1.77
CA VAL A 209 -17.14 17.09 2.74
C VAL A 209 -18.60 17.40 2.40
N GLU A 210 -19.51 17.22 3.36
CA GLU A 210 -20.89 17.67 3.20
C GLU A 210 -20.97 19.18 3.45
N GLY A 211 -21.60 19.92 2.53
CA GLY A 211 -21.89 21.34 2.71
C GLY A 211 -20.94 22.34 2.04
N ASP A 212 -20.08 21.90 1.11
CA ASP A 212 -19.38 22.77 0.16
C ASP A 212 -20.17 22.93 -1.16
#